data_AF-C6RHM1-F1
#
_entry.id   AF-C6RHM1-F1
#
_cell.length_a   1.000
_cell.length_b   1.000
_cell.length_c   1.000
_cell.angle_alpha   90.00
_cell.angle_beta   90.00
_cell.angle_gamma   90.00
#
_symmetry.space_group_name_H-M   'P 1'
#
loop_
_entity.id
_entity.type
_entity.pdbx_description
1 polymer ?
#
loop_
_entity_poly.entity_id
_entity_poly.type
_entity_poly.pdbx_seq_one_letter_code
_entity_poly.pdbx_strand_id
1 'polypeptide(L)'
;MKKSLLFVALCAFAGQLAAAEMPAACEEYKKVSYDFIDSMAKQAQAQGKKDFDVAATKKEFEADYASIKKMSKEEQESTCNQGIAEVKELENMLKMMGAIK
;
A
#
# COMPACT_ATOMS: atom_id res chain seq x y z
N MET A 1 10.82 47.37 18.69
CA MET A 1 9.57 47.06 17.96
C MET A 1 9.75 45.75 17.20
N LYS A 2 9.39 44.62 17.83
CA LYS A 2 9.37 43.29 17.20
C LYS A 2 7.91 42.95 16.89
N LYS A 3 7.48 43.20 15.66
CA LYS A 3 6.22 42.69 15.09
C LYS A 3 6.55 42.30 13.66
N SER A 4 5.95 41.21 13.18
CA SER A 4 6.04 40.68 11.81
C SER A 4 7.01 39.52 11.53
N LEU A 5 7.23 38.61 12.49
CA LEU A 5 7.72 37.25 12.16
C LEU A 5 6.69 36.14 12.45
N LEU A 6 5.58 36.44 13.12
CA LEU A 6 4.57 35.43 13.47
C LEU A 6 3.52 35.15 12.37
N PHE A 7 3.49 35.91 11.28
CA PHE A 7 2.47 35.73 10.23
C PHE A 7 2.90 34.90 9.02
N VAL A 8 4.19 34.61 8.86
CA VAL A 8 4.67 33.74 7.76
C VAL A 8 4.62 32.26 8.14
N ALA A 9 4.59 31.93 9.44
CA ALA A 9 4.50 30.54 9.92
C ALA A 9 3.08 29.94 9.84
N LEU A 10 2.03 30.76 9.62
CA LEU A 10 0.64 30.31 9.61
C LEU A 10 0.09 29.96 8.21
N CYS A 11 0.84 30.21 7.14
CA CYS A 11 0.43 29.86 5.77
C CYS A 11 1.16 28.63 5.20
N ALA A 12 2.11 28.03 5.93
CA ALA A 12 2.74 26.77 5.52
C ALA A 12 1.89 25.53 5.82
N PHE A 13 0.81 25.65 6.61
CA PHE A 13 -0.10 24.56 6.96
C PHE A 13 -1.46 24.60 6.24
N ALA A 14 -1.61 25.48 5.23
CA ALA A 14 -2.84 25.63 4.45
C ALA A 14 -2.67 25.34 2.94
N GLY A 15 -1.52 24.80 2.54
CA GLY A 15 -1.20 24.45 1.14
C GLY A 15 -1.19 22.94 0.82
N GLN A 16 -1.42 22.07 1.80
CA GLN A 16 -1.43 20.61 1.62
C GLN A 16 -2.74 19.94 2.08
N LEU A 17 -3.78 20.71 2.42
CA LEU A 17 -5.15 20.19 2.37
C LEU A 17 -5.61 20.27 0.92
N ALA A 18 -5.49 19.18 0.12
CA ALA A 18 -6.43 18.84 -0.96
C ALA A 18 -5.97 17.71 -1.91
N ALA A 19 -5.02 16.86 -1.51
CA ALA A 19 -5.14 15.44 -1.84
C ALA A 19 -5.14 14.73 -0.49
N ALA A 20 -6.13 13.88 -0.23
CA ALA A 20 -6.10 13.02 0.94
C ALA A 20 -4.97 11.99 0.76
N GLU A 21 -3.72 12.43 0.91
CA GLU A 21 -2.53 11.58 0.84
C GLU A 21 -2.68 10.57 1.97
N MET A 22 -2.79 9.30 1.61
CA MET A 22 -2.81 8.23 2.61
C MET A 22 -1.49 8.23 3.38
N PRO A 23 -1.45 7.71 4.62
CA PRO A 23 -0.20 7.54 5.35
C PRO A 23 0.86 6.83 4.49
N ALA A 24 2.14 7.12 4.73
CA ALA A 24 3.25 6.50 4.00
C ALA A 24 3.20 4.96 4.03
N ALA A 25 2.74 4.39 5.16
CA ALA A 25 2.50 2.95 5.29
C ALA A 25 1.53 2.41 4.23
N CYS A 26 0.54 3.18 3.79
CA CYS A 26 -0.39 2.75 2.75
C CYS A 26 0.24 2.79 1.36
N GLU A 27 1.14 3.73 1.07
CA GLU A 27 1.89 3.71 -0.19
C GLU A 27 2.85 2.52 -0.23
N GLU A 28 3.52 2.21 0.89
CA GLU A 28 4.32 0.98 1.02
C GLU A 28 3.44 -0.26 0.86
N TYR A 29 2.28 -0.31 1.51
CA TYR A 29 1.35 -1.44 1.41
C TYR A 29 0.96 -1.72 -0.04
N LYS A 30 0.56 -0.69 -0.78
CA LYS A 30 0.24 -0.82 -2.21
C LYS A 30 1.41 -1.39 -3.02
N LYS A 31 2.61 -0.86 -2.79
CA LYS A 31 3.82 -1.31 -3.48
C LYS A 31 4.11 -2.80 -3.20
N VAL A 32 4.17 -3.20 -1.92
CA VAL A 32 4.51 -4.59 -1.56
C VAL A 32 3.45 -5.57 -2.05
N SER A 33 2.17 -5.19 -2.05
CA SER A 33 1.10 -6.02 -2.59
C SER A 33 1.24 -6.21 -4.11
N TYR A 34 1.62 -5.18 -4.86
CA TYR A 34 1.80 -5.29 -6.31
C TYR A 34 3.01 -6.17 -6.64
N ASP A 35 4.12 -5.96 -5.94
CA ASP A 35 5.35 -6.76 -6.08
C ASP A 35 5.07 -8.24 -5.76
N PHE A 36 4.26 -8.50 -4.73
CA PHE A 36 3.81 -9.84 -4.37
C PHE A 36 2.93 -10.49 -5.45
N ILE A 37 1.90 -9.79 -5.95
CA ILE A 37 1.02 -10.27 -7.03
C ILE A 37 1.85 -10.60 -8.29
N ASP A 38 2.79 -9.74 -8.67
CA ASP A 38 3.66 -9.96 -9.82
C ASP A 38 4.60 -11.17 -9.61
N SER A 39 5.05 -11.39 -8.37
CA SER A 39 5.84 -12.58 -8.02
C SER A 39 5.02 -13.86 -8.11
N MET A 40 3.76 -13.84 -7.66
CA MET A 40 2.83 -14.96 -7.85
C MET A 40 2.57 -15.24 -9.33
N ALA A 41 2.43 -14.19 -10.15
CA ALA A 41 2.23 -14.33 -11.58
C ALA A 41 3.40 -15.02 -12.28
N LYS A 42 4.63 -14.56 -12.00
CA LYS A 42 5.87 -15.17 -12.52
C LYS A 42 5.97 -16.63 -12.12
N GLN A 43 5.61 -16.94 -10.88
CA GLN A 43 5.60 -18.32 -10.42
C GLN A 43 4.52 -19.16 -11.12
N ALA A 44 3.29 -18.66 -11.24
CA ALA A 44 2.21 -19.38 -11.91
C ALA A 44 2.62 -19.74 -13.35
N GLN A 45 3.23 -18.78 -14.07
CA GLN A 45 3.83 -19.02 -15.38
C GLN A 45 4.93 -20.08 -15.35
N ALA A 46 5.85 -20.04 -14.38
CA ALA A 46 6.90 -21.05 -14.22
C ALA A 46 6.35 -22.45 -13.95
N GLN A 47 5.19 -22.56 -13.29
CA GLN A 47 4.46 -23.81 -13.06
C GLN A 47 3.55 -24.23 -14.23
N GLY A 48 3.56 -23.48 -15.34
CA GLY A 48 2.69 -23.74 -16.48
C GLY A 48 1.20 -23.40 -16.25
N LYS A 49 0.87 -22.73 -15.13
CA LYS A 49 -0.48 -22.25 -14.83
C LYS A 49 -0.71 -20.92 -15.54
N LYS A 50 -1.50 -20.95 -16.61
CA LYS A 50 -1.82 -19.77 -17.44
C LYS A 50 -3.01 -18.96 -16.92
N ASP A 51 -3.70 -19.48 -15.91
CA ASP A 51 -5.00 -18.96 -15.47
C ASP A 51 -4.88 -17.87 -14.39
N PHE A 52 -3.66 -17.49 -14.00
CA PHE A 52 -3.47 -16.40 -13.05
C PHE A 52 -3.66 -15.04 -13.73
N ASP A 53 -4.80 -14.41 -13.45
CA ASP A 53 -5.13 -13.08 -13.97
C ASP A 53 -4.60 -11.97 -13.05
N VAL A 54 -3.39 -11.50 -13.36
CA VAL A 54 -2.72 -10.40 -12.67
C VAL A 54 -3.58 -9.13 -12.62
N ALA A 55 -4.27 -8.83 -13.73
CA ALA A 55 -5.03 -7.60 -13.85
C ALA A 55 -6.29 -7.65 -12.99
N ALA A 56 -6.98 -8.79 -12.97
CA ALA A 56 -8.12 -9.02 -12.08
C ALA A 56 -7.70 -8.94 -10.61
N THR A 57 -6.62 -9.62 -10.20
CA THR A 57 -6.15 -9.60 -8.80
C THR A 57 -5.70 -8.21 -8.37
N LYS A 58 -5.00 -7.44 -9.22
CA LYS A 58 -4.65 -6.05 -8.90
C LYS A 58 -5.89 -5.16 -8.75
N LYS A 59 -6.92 -5.38 -9.58
CA LYS A 59 -8.18 -4.63 -9.51
C LYS A 59 -8.96 -4.94 -8.23
N GLU A 60 -8.99 -6.20 -7.80
CA GLU A 60 -9.58 -6.59 -6.51
C GLU A 60 -8.84 -5.91 -5.35
N PHE A 61 -7.51 -5.99 -5.34
CA PHE A 61 -6.71 -5.27 -4.35
C PHE A 61 -6.96 -3.76 -4.37
N GLU A 62 -7.06 -3.12 -5.53
CA GLU A 62 -7.33 -1.69 -5.63
C GLU A 62 -8.70 -1.31 -5.06
N ALA A 63 -9.70 -2.18 -5.19
CA ALA A 63 -11.02 -1.99 -4.60
C ALA A 63 -10.95 -2.04 -3.06
N ASP A 64 -10.24 -3.03 -2.52
CA ASP A 64 -10.02 -3.17 -1.07
C ASP A 64 -9.20 -1.99 -0.53
N TYR A 65 -8.11 -1.63 -1.21
CA TYR A 65 -7.26 -0.50 -0.86
C TYR A 65 -8.01 0.84 -0.89
N ALA A 66 -8.91 1.03 -1.87
CA ALA A 66 -9.75 2.23 -1.93
C ALA A 66 -10.74 2.31 -0.74
N SER A 67 -11.14 1.18 -0.15
CA SER A 67 -11.99 1.17 1.04
C SER A 67 -11.26 1.75 2.26
N ILE A 68 -9.94 1.54 2.37
CA ILE A 68 -9.10 2.03 3.47
C ILE A 68 -9.12 3.57 3.51
N LYS A 69 -9.24 4.25 2.36
CA LYS A 69 -9.35 5.72 2.29
C LYS A 69 -10.55 6.30 3.05
N LYS A 70 -11.57 5.49 3.34
CA LYS A 70 -12.77 5.91 4.07
C LYS A 70 -12.59 5.84 5.59
N MET A 71 -11.49 5.26 6.08
CA MET A 71 -11.16 5.16 7.50
C MET A 71 -10.50 6.44 8.02
N SER A 72 -10.39 6.59 9.35
CA SER A 72 -9.56 7.64 9.95
C SER A 72 -8.08 7.44 9.64
N LYS A 73 -7.23 8.46 9.86
CA LYS A 73 -5.80 8.37 9.57
C LYS A 73 -5.07 7.32 10.41
N GLU A 74 -5.41 7.19 11.69
CA GLU A 74 -4.85 6.18 12.59
C GLU A 74 -5.25 4.77 12.15
N GLU A 75 -6.51 4.58 11.75
CA GLU A 75 -6.99 3.30 11.20
C GLU A 75 -6.32 2.99 9.86
N GLN A 76 -6.18 3.97 8.96
CA GLN A 76 -5.44 3.80 7.70
C GLN A 76 -4.02 3.27 7.98
N GLU A 77 -3.29 3.93 8.87
CA GLU A 77 -1.91 3.56 9.19
C GLU A 77 -1.82 2.16 9.83
N SER A 78 -2.72 1.85 10.77
CA SER A 78 -2.81 0.53 11.40
C SER A 78 -3.10 -0.57 10.38
N THR A 79 -4.16 -0.41 9.57
CA THR A 79 -4.57 -1.39 8.56
C THR A 79 -3.50 -1.60 7.50
N CYS A 80 -2.86 -0.54 7.01
CA CYS A 80 -1.80 -0.66 6.03
C CYS A 80 -0.54 -1.34 6.59
N ASN A 81 -0.14 -1.04 7.84
CA ASN A 81 0.97 -1.74 8.51
C ASN A 81 0.66 -3.23 8.72
N GLN A 82 -0.57 -3.56 9.11
CA GLN A 82 -1.01 -4.95 9.21
C GLN A 82 -0.96 -5.64 7.85
N GLY A 83 -1.50 -5.02 6.80
CA GLY A 83 -1.47 -5.57 5.44
C GLY A 83 -0.05 -5.79 4.93
N ILE A 84 0.90 -4.90 5.23
CA ILE A 84 2.33 -5.11 4.92
C ILE A 84 2.86 -6.37 5.62
N ALA A 85 2.55 -6.54 6.92
CA ALA A 85 3.00 -7.70 7.67
C ALA A 85 2.42 -9.00 7.11
N GLU A 86 1.12 -9.02 6.78
CA GLU A 86 0.44 -10.18 6.18
C GLU A 86 1.04 -10.54 4.81
N VAL A 87 1.28 -9.55 3.93
CA VAL A 87 1.91 -9.80 2.62
C VAL A 87 3.31 -10.37 2.80
N LYS A 88 4.12 -9.82 3.72
CA LYS A 88 5.47 -10.33 4.01
C LYS A 88 5.43 -11.75 4.60
N GLU A 89 4.46 -12.05 5.47
CA GLU A 89 4.29 -13.39 6.03
C GLU A 89 3.90 -14.41 4.96
N LEU A 90 2.93 -14.07 4.10
CA LEU A 90 2.52 -14.90 2.97
C LEU A 90 3.68 -15.13 1.99
N GLU A 91 4.43 -14.08 1.67
CA GLU A 91 5.62 -14.18 0.82
C GLU A 91 6.65 -15.13 1.42
N ASN A 92 6.96 -14.99 2.71
CA ASN A 92 7.90 -15.86 3.40
C ASN A 92 7.40 -17.31 3.46
N MET A 93 6.11 -17.53 3.73
CA MET A 93 5.51 -18.86 3.74
C MET A 93 5.64 -19.52 2.37
N LEU A 94 5.31 -18.80 1.30
CA LEU A 94 5.43 -19.30 -0.07
C LEU A 94 6.90 -19.57 -0.44
N LYS A 95 7.85 -18.74 0.02
CA LYS A 95 9.29 -18.99 -0.15
C LYS A 95 9.75 -20.26 0.55
N MET A 96 9.34 -20.46 1.81
CA MET A 96 9.66 -21.67 2.57
C MET A 96 9.10 -22.93 1.93
N MET A 97 7.93 -22.85 1.29
CA MET A 97 7.34 -23.97 0.54
C MET A 97 7.99 -24.19 -0.83
N GLY A 98 8.99 -23.39 -1.23
CA GLY A 98 9.54 -23.39 -2.59
C GLY A 98 8.52 -22.96 -3.64
N ALA A 99 7.41 -22.39 -3.20
CA ALA A 99 6.29 -21.99 -4.02
C ALA A 99 6.51 -20.62 -4.66
N ILE A 100 7.46 -19.80 -4.23
CA ILE A 100 8.00 -18.64 -4.97
C ILE A 100 9.50 -18.53 -4.62
N LYS A 101 10.33 -17.96 -5.50
CA LYS A 101 11.78 -17.75 -5.26
C LYS A 101 12.07 -16.37 -4.69
#